data_AF-A0A2X1UPT0-F1
#
_entry.id   AF-A0A2X1UPT0-F1
#
_cell.length_a   1.000
_cell.length_b   1.000
_cell.length_c   1.000
_cell.angle_alpha   90.00
_cell.angle_beta   90.00
_cell.angle_gamma   90.00
#
_symmetry.space_group_name_H-M   'P 1'
#
loop_
_entity.id
_entity.type
_entity.pdbx_description
1 polymer ?
#
loop_
_entity_poly.entity_id
_entity_poly.type
_entity_poly.pdbx_seq_one_letter_code
_entity_poly.pdbx_strand_id
1 'polypeptide(L)'
;MKQQNNKLKLKLSILALASICSNQAYSNPWGNVGYNKDSGQFYYVTVREAGQAGNDEYTYHPIFKLSDLTDNTEIAKKADKTYVDAQNVAQDSRLSAIETKNTAQDNRLTAVEEKNKSQDAEIAKKADKTYVDAQNAAQDSRLSAIETKNTAQDNRLTAVEEKNKSQDAEIAKKADKTYVDAQNVAQDSRLSAIETKNTAQDNRLTAVEEKNKSQDAEIAKKADKTYVDAQNAAQDSRLSAIETKNTTQDNRLDGHDQAIARIDAKDAEQDNRIFANETTIAKGLNFAGDTGKFNRQLGDKVTIKGDKNISTVANGGVINLNLSDNPVFDGVVTVGKGITVLSSAKIDMGGNIIGNVGKGAITSGSKDAVTGGQVFDLASDVAKNFGAGVTVTKEGRLTAPSIQVTDVKTGKTITHNNMGSAFEHVNANQVVHTARLDGLDTKTDYTANSVASIIGGDSKALSNGIITAPNIQVTDAKTGQIHTHNDITSALEHVDANQVEHTARLDGLDRKTANLSASLNTTKKQAFAGTASALAVASLPQAWKPEQTGLTLGTAVYRGQTGYALGISRMSSTGRTVLKAALTADSRGGVGASVGAFLSFD
;
A
#
# COMPACT_ATOMS: atom_id res chain seq x y z
N MET A 1 94.65 -129.40 175.22
CA MET A 1 95.86 -130.22 174.95
C MET A 1 97.13 -129.38 174.95
N LYS A 2 97.43 -128.64 173.87
CA LYS A 2 98.41 -127.54 173.86
C LYS A 2 97.54 -126.27 174.01
N GLN A 3 97.66 -125.35 174.97
CA GLN A 3 98.75 -125.00 175.88
C GLN A 3 98.15 -124.39 177.19
N GLN A 4 98.09 -124.98 178.39
CA GLN A 4 98.40 -126.31 178.95
C GLN A 4 99.88 -126.73 178.96
N ASN A 5 100.34 -127.52 177.98
CA ASN A 5 101.74 -127.46 177.51
C ASN A 5 102.18 -125.97 177.41
N ASN A 6 103.46 -125.63 177.45
CA ASN A 6 103.87 -124.24 177.24
C ASN A 6 103.28 -123.17 178.22
N LYS A 7 102.68 -123.58 179.36
CA LYS A 7 103.23 -123.24 180.70
C LYS A 7 104.08 -124.39 181.29
N LEU A 8 104.22 -125.46 180.49
CA LEU A 8 105.48 -126.19 180.22
C LEU A 8 106.50 -125.33 179.38
N LYS A 9 106.29 -124.01 179.35
CA LYS A 9 107.20 -122.88 179.11
C LYS A 9 107.00 -121.91 180.33
N LEU A 10 106.91 -122.36 181.59
CA LEU A 10 107.96 -122.97 182.44
C LEU A 10 109.02 -121.84 182.68
N LYS A 11 110.13 -121.89 183.44
CA LYS A 11 111.03 -123.00 183.74
C LYS A 11 111.60 -123.67 182.43
N LEU A 12 111.01 -123.34 181.27
CA LEU A 12 111.41 -123.50 179.85
C LEU A 12 110.90 -122.30 179.01
N SER A 13 110.49 -121.16 179.60
CA SER A 13 110.58 -119.87 178.89
C SER A 13 111.18 -118.78 179.75
N ILE A 14 111.99 -117.99 179.05
CA ILE A 14 113.24 -117.41 179.58
C ILE A 14 113.89 -118.35 180.61
N LEU A 15 114.27 -119.59 180.24
CA LEU A 15 114.05 -120.40 179.01
C LEU A 15 114.21 -119.72 177.63
N ALA A 16 115.32 -119.12 177.19
CA ALA A 16 116.61 -118.90 177.82
C ALA A 16 116.51 -117.65 178.70
N LEU A 17 116.63 -117.73 180.03
CA LEU A 17 117.62 -118.45 180.83
C LEU A 17 118.94 -117.91 180.35
N ALA A 18 119.53 -118.54 179.34
CA ALA A 18 120.65 -119.47 179.51
C ALA A 18 121.91 -118.80 180.10
N SER A 19 121.91 -117.49 180.32
CA SER A 19 122.07 -116.45 179.31
C SER A 19 122.12 -115.10 180.03
N ILE A 20 122.66 -114.11 179.38
CA ILE A 20 124.07 -113.88 179.05
C ILE A 20 123.89 -112.38 178.80
N CYS A 21 123.85 -111.55 179.85
CA CYS A 21 124.64 -111.61 181.10
C CYS A 21 126.12 -111.70 180.76
N SER A 22 126.83 -110.56 180.82
CA SER A 22 127.54 -109.98 179.66
C SER A 22 126.59 -109.48 178.55
N ASN A 23 126.93 -108.51 177.69
CA ASN A 23 128.07 -107.62 177.80
C ASN A 23 127.99 -106.71 179.05
N GLN A 24 128.93 -105.78 179.18
CA GLN A 24 129.09 -104.92 180.35
C GLN A 24 127.79 -104.21 180.77
N ALA A 25 127.34 -104.26 182.03
CA ALA A 25 127.57 -105.24 183.08
C ALA A 25 126.68 -106.53 183.01
N TYR A 26 125.43 -106.56 182.53
CA TYR A 26 124.50 -105.48 182.14
C TYR A 26 123.51 -105.19 183.26
N SER A 27 122.96 -103.97 183.25
CA SER A 27 121.61 -103.70 183.77
C SER A 27 120.57 -104.41 182.89
N ASN A 28 120.56 -105.74 182.94
CA ASN A 28 119.75 -106.64 182.10
C ASN A 28 118.35 -106.87 182.70
N PRO A 29 117.78 -105.88 183.39
CA PRO A 29 117.86 -105.69 184.85
C PRO A 29 118.02 -106.95 185.71
N TRP A 30 119.05 -107.75 185.44
CA TRP A 30 119.74 -108.52 186.48
C TRP A 30 120.42 -107.49 187.41
N GLY A 31 120.16 -107.59 188.71
CA GLY A 31 120.35 -106.45 189.63
C GLY A 31 119.17 -105.47 189.52
N ASN A 32 118.39 -105.20 190.55
CA ASN A 32 118.50 -105.47 192.01
C ASN A 32 118.40 -106.91 192.59
N VAL A 33 118.54 -108.01 191.84
CA VAL A 33 118.37 -109.39 192.38
C VAL A 33 119.60 -110.32 192.19
N GLY A 34 119.95 -111.08 193.23
CA GLY A 34 121.20 -111.87 193.46
C GLY A 34 121.04 -112.98 194.54
N TYR A 35 122.10 -113.53 195.16
CA TYR A 35 122.05 -114.86 195.85
C TYR A 35 122.95 -115.06 197.12
N ASN A 36 122.56 -115.97 198.03
CA ASN A 36 123.36 -116.51 199.16
C ASN A 36 123.06 -118.01 199.44
N LYS A 37 123.92 -118.68 200.21
CA LYS A 37 124.33 -120.06 199.92
C LYS A 37 124.00 -121.11 200.98
N ASP A 38 124.34 -120.86 202.24
CA ASP A 38 124.39 -121.94 203.26
C ASP A 38 122.98 -122.37 203.72
N SER A 39 122.00 -121.50 203.52
CA SER A 39 120.57 -121.84 203.43
C SER A 39 120.13 -122.15 201.99
N GLY A 40 120.55 -121.34 201.01
CA GLY A 40 120.19 -121.38 199.59
C GLY A 40 118.97 -120.48 199.27
N GLN A 41 119.19 -119.17 199.08
CA GLN A 41 118.18 -118.08 199.03
C GLN A 41 118.69 -116.85 198.18
N PHE A 42 117.85 -115.85 197.84
CA PHE A 42 118.18 -114.71 196.91
C PHE A 42 118.21 -113.28 197.58
N TYR A 43 118.86 -112.18 197.05
CA TYR A 43 119.24 -110.85 197.72
C TYR A 43 119.63 -109.62 196.77
N TYR A 44 120.02 -108.39 197.27
CA TYR A 44 120.93 -107.27 196.71
C TYR A 44 120.48 -105.74 196.45
N VAL A 45 121.38 -104.79 195.99
CA VAL A 45 121.63 -103.34 196.51
C VAL A 45 121.61 -102.09 195.51
N THR A 46 122.12 -100.85 195.87
CA THR A 46 121.76 -99.44 195.38
C THR A 46 122.80 -98.26 195.60
N VAL A 47 122.49 -96.91 195.42
CA VAL A 47 123.06 -95.65 196.10
C VAL A 47 122.50 -94.23 195.63
N ARG A 48 123.24 -93.11 195.39
CA ARG A 48 122.81 -91.66 195.54
C ARG A 48 123.34 -90.67 194.44
N GLU A 49 122.86 -89.41 194.48
CA GLU A 49 123.46 -88.11 193.99
C GLU A 49 123.10 -87.58 192.58
N ALA A 50 123.42 -86.33 192.18
CA ALA A 50 123.32 -84.98 192.79
C ALA A 50 123.89 -83.89 191.82
N GLY A 51 123.62 -82.60 192.09
CA GLY A 51 124.44 -81.46 191.64
C GLY A 51 123.97 -80.74 190.37
N GLN A 52 123.90 -79.40 190.29
CA GLN A 52 124.16 -78.35 191.30
C GLN A 52 122.89 -77.49 191.43
N ALA A 53 122.11 -77.53 192.53
CA ALA A 53 122.28 -78.25 193.79
C ALA A 53 121.02 -79.03 194.21
N GLY A 54 121.18 -80.28 194.69
CA GLY A 54 120.16 -81.06 195.44
C GLY A 54 119.86 -82.54 195.03
N ASN A 55 120.53 -83.53 195.66
CA ASN A 55 120.03 -84.88 196.12
C ASN A 55 119.40 -85.92 195.10
N ASP A 56 119.04 -87.20 195.38
CA ASP A 56 119.16 -88.12 196.57
C ASP A 56 119.40 -89.67 196.28
N GLU A 57 118.87 -90.63 197.08
CA GLU A 57 119.43 -91.97 197.49
C GLU A 57 118.53 -93.26 197.29
N TYR A 58 119.03 -94.53 197.38
CA TYR A 58 118.22 -95.81 197.23
C TYR A 58 118.62 -97.10 198.10
N THR A 59 117.79 -98.22 198.20
CA THR A 59 117.90 -99.43 199.14
C THR A 59 117.54 -100.93 198.67
N TYR A 60 117.45 -102.00 199.54
CA TYR A 60 117.88 -103.46 199.34
C TYR A 60 117.00 -104.66 199.91
N HIS A 61 116.76 -105.85 199.23
CA HIS A 61 115.89 -107.04 199.69
C HIS A 61 116.10 -108.53 199.07
N PRO A 62 115.42 -109.66 199.53
CA PRO A 62 115.69 -111.13 199.20
C PRO A 62 114.58 -112.18 198.70
N ILE A 63 114.92 -113.46 198.29
CA ILE A 63 114.03 -114.60 197.74
C ILE A 63 114.45 -116.15 197.97
N PHE A 64 114.10 -117.16 197.10
CA PHE A 64 113.67 -118.61 197.38
C PHE A 64 114.43 -119.91 196.82
N LYS A 65 113.80 -121.15 196.70
CA LYS A 65 114.37 -122.56 196.50
C LYS A 65 113.95 -123.49 195.28
N LEU A 66 113.52 -124.78 195.47
CA LEU A 66 113.83 -125.98 194.63
C LEU A 66 112.63 -126.98 194.37
N SER A 67 112.85 -128.03 193.56
CA SER A 67 112.15 -129.35 193.47
C SER A 67 110.81 -129.56 192.70
N ASP A 68 109.79 -130.24 193.26
CA ASP A 68 109.33 -131.62 192.88
C ASP A 68 108.34 -131.86 191.69
N LEU A 69 108.32 -133.10 191.13
CA LEU A 69 107.44 -133.58 190.01
C LEU A 69 107.21 -135.15 189.94
N THR A 70 105.95 -135.66 189.87
CA THR A 70 105.47 -137.06 189.50
C THR A 70 103.97 -137.05 189.01
N ASP A 71 103.11 -138.08 188.72
CA ASP A 71 103.08 -139.59 188.65
C ASP A 71 101.85 -140.14 187.81
N ASN A 72 101.63 -141.49 187.62
CA ASN A 72 100.43 -142.12 186.94
C ASN A 72 100.22 -143.67 187.16
N THR A 73 99.07 -144.33 186.82
CA THR A 73 98.87 -145.82 187.01
C THR A 73 97.80 -146.68 186.22
N GLU A 74 96.56 -146.23 185.92
CA GLU A 74 95.32 -147.08 185.75
C GLU A 74 95.14 -147.97 184.46
N ILE A 75 95.98 -148.99 184.20
CA ILE A 75 96.20 -149.46 182.80
C ILE A 75 95.63 -150.85 182.37
N ALA A 76 95.59 -151.90 183.20
CA ALA A 76 95.71 -153.29 182.71
C ALA A 76 94.48 -153.97 182.03
N LYS A 77 93.23 -153.69 182.40
CA LYS A 77 92.05 -154.46 181.91
C LYS A 77 91.64 -154.17 180.44
N LYS A 78 92.37 -153.30 179.73
CA LYS A 78 92.07 -152.78 178.38
C LYS A 78 92.62 -153.64 177.21
N ALA A 79 93.01 -154.89 177.46
CA ALA A 79 93.90 -155.63 176.55
C ALA A 79 93.24 -156.65 175.58
N ASP A 80 91.95 -156.97 175.72
CA ASP A 80 91.29 -157.99 174.89
C ASP A 80 90.77 -157.44 173.54
N LYS A 81 90.96 -158.20 172.46
CA LYS A 81 90.85 -157.71 171.08
C LYS A 81 89.42 -157.53 170.59
N THR A 82 88.55 -158.50 170.80
CA THR A 82 87.20 -158.53 170.18
C THR A 82 86.32 -157.37 170.63
N TYR A 83 86.47 -156.91 171.88
CA TYR A 83 85.75 -155.74 172.40
C TYR A 83 86.32 -154.41 171.88
N VAL A 84 87.64 -154.32 171.72
CA VAL A 84 88.32 -153.11 171.21
C VAL A 84 87.98 -152.85 169.74
N ASP A 85 88.00 -153.89 168.89
CA ASP A 85 87.68 -153.74 167.47
C ASP A 85 86.24 -153.19 167.27
N ALA A 86 85.28 -153.65 168.06
CA ALA A 86 83.89 -153.17 168.01
C ALA A 86 83.74 -151.71 168.48
N GLN A 87 84.50 -151.26 169.48
CA GLN A 87 84.49 -149.86 169.92
C GLN A 87 85.18 -148.94 168.90
N ASN A 88 86.23 -149.40 168.22
CA ASN A 88 86.92 -148.62 167.19
C ASN A 88 86.00 -148.34 165.99
N VAL A 89 85.26 -149.33 165.48
CA VAL A 89 84.26 -149.12 164.42
C VAL A 89 83.18 -148.10 164.83
N ALA A 90 82.77 -148.10 166.10
CA ALA A 90 81.85 -147.10 166.65
C ALA A 90 82.46 -145.70 166.81
N GLN A 91 83.79 -145.59 166.99
CA GLN A 91 84.51 -144.32 166.99
C GLN A 91 84.73 -143.79 165.56
N ASP A 92 85.19 -144.61 164.62
CA ASP A 92 85.40 -144.21 163.22
C ASP A 92 84.09 -143.70 162.58
N SER A 93 82.98 -144.39 162.86
CA SER A 93 81.62 -143.97 162.44
C SER A 93 81.25 -142.58 162.99
N ARG A 94 81.69 -142.24 164.21
CA ARG A 94 81.49 -140.91 164.80
C ARG A 94 82.49 -139.87 164.28
N LEU A 95 83.71 -140.29 163.94
CA LEU A 95 84.75 -139.42 163.39
C LEU A 95 84.35 -138.94 161.99
N SER A 96 83.95 -139.85 161.11
CA SER A 96 83.45 -139.55 159.76
C SER A 96 82.20 -138.65 159.79
N ALA A 97 81.30 -138.84 160.76
CA ALA A 97 80.15 -137.96 160.97
C ALA A 97 80.53 -136.53 161.44
N ILE A 98 81.68 -136.38 162.12
CA ILE A 98 82.24 -135.07 162.50
C ILE A 98 82.95 -134.43 161.30
N GLU A 99 83.76 -135.16 160.54
CA GLU A 99 84.43 -134.67 159.33
C GLU A 99 83.43 -134.22 158.26
N THR A 100 82.31 -134.93 158.11
CA THR A 100 81.19 -134.53 157.25
C THR A 100 80.58 -133.20 157.72
N LYS A 101 80.44 -132.98 159.04
CA LYS A 101 79.93 -131.71 159.58
C LYS A 101 80.95 -130.57 159.47
N ASN A 102 82.24 -130.82 159.66
CA ASN A 102 83.28 -129.82 159.48
C ASN A 102 83.34 -129.37 158.02
N THR A 103 83.37 -130.31 157.06
CA THR A 103 83.27 -130.00 155.62
C THR A 103 82.02 -129.16 155.30
N ALA A 104 80.87 -129.47 155.92
CA ALA A 104 79.64 -128.69 155.77
C ALA A 104 79.67 -127.32 156.48
N GLN A 105 80.53 -127.12 157.47
CA GLN A 105 80.76 -125.82 158.13
C GLN A 105 81.76 -124.96 157.34
N ASP A 106 82.83 -125.54 156.80
CA ASP A 106 83.80 -124.85 155.95
C ASP A 106 83.12 -124.35 154.66
N ASN A 107 82.31 -125.19 154.00
CA ASN A 107 81.50 -124.76 152.86
C ASN A 107 80.52 -123.61 153.20
N ARG A 108 80.01 -123.56 154.44
CA ARG A 108 79.17 -122.46 154.92
C ARG A 108 79.98 -121.20 155.28
N LEU A 109 81.22 -121.36 155.69
CA LEU A 109 82.13 -120.24 155.98
C LEU A 109 82.54 -119.56 154.67
N THR A 110 82.98 -120.33 153.67
CA THR A 110 83.28 -119.84 152.31
C THR A 110 82.11 -119.04 151.72
N ALA A 111 80.87 -119.56 151.82
CA ALA A 111 79.68 -118.87 151.33
C ALA A 111 79.34 -117.57 152.10
N VAL A 112 79.77 -117.44 153.36
CA VAL A 112 79.66 -116.19 154.14
C VAL A 112 80.76 -115.20 153.75
N GLU A 113 81.98 -115.66 153.53
CA GLU A 113 83.10 -114.84 153.08
C GLU A 113 82.86 -114.25 151.68
N GLU A 114 82.34 -115.04 150.73
CA GLU A 114 81.90 -114.54 149.42
C GLU A 114 80.76 -113.53 149.53
N LYS A 115 79.79 -113.75 150.44
CA LYS A 115 78.68 -112.81 150.64
C LYS A 115 79.14 -111.48 151.22
N ASN A 116 80.05 -111.48 152.20
CA ASN A 116 80.63 -110.25 152.75
C ASN A 116 81.37 -109.47 151.66
N LYS A 117 82.17 -110.16 150.83
CA LYS A 117 82.89 -109.59 149.68
C LYS A 117 81.97 -108.92 148.65
N SER A 118 80.74 -109.43 148.50
CA SER A 118 79.68 -108.81 147.68
C SER A 118 79.10 -107.55 148.34
N GLN A 119 78.83 -107.61 149.65
CA GLN A 119 78.29 -106.47 150.41
C GLN A 119 79.28 -105.30 150.51
N ASP A 120 80.57 -105.58 150.72
CA ASP A 120 81.64 -104.56 150.71
C ASP A 120 81.73 -103.83 149.36
N ALA A 121 81.55 -104.55 148.24
CA ALA A 121 81.53 -103.97 146.91
C ALA A 121 80.29 -103.09 146.63
N GLU A 122 79.15 -103.37 147.26
CA GLU A 122 77.97 -102.51 147.18
C GLU A 122 78.10 -101.26 148.07
N ILE A 123 78.69 -101.41 149.27
CA ILE A 123 79.00 -100.30 150.18
C ILE A 123 80.00 -99.34 149.52
N ALA A 124 81.05 -99.85 148.88
CA ALA A 124 82.03 -99.05 148.15
C ALA A 124 81.38 -98.16 147.06
N LYS A 125 80.40 -98.68 146.30
CA LYS A 125 79.66 -97.89 145.30
C LYS A 125 78.79 -96.79 145.90
N LYS A 126 78.27 -96.97 147.11
CA LYS A 126 77.42 -95.98 147.80
C LYS A 126 78.22 -94.97 148.63
N ALA A 127 79.49 -95.27 148.91
CA ALA A 127 80.44 -94.35 149.56
C ALA A 127 81.21 -93.47 148.57
N ASP A 128 81.13 -93.73 147.26
CA ASP A 128 81.76 -92.90 146.22
C ASP A 128 81.02 -91.55 146.07
N LYS A 129 81.72 -90.47 146.42
CA LYS A 129 81.25 -89.08 146.30
C LYS A 129 80.71 -88.76 144.89
N THR A 130 81.29 -89.35 143.85
CA THR A 130 80.94 -89.12 142.45
C THR A 130 79.47 -89.45 142.15
N TYR A 131 78.90 -90.44 142.84
CA TYR A 131 77.48 -90.82 142.66
C TYR A 131 76.52 -89.85 143.36
N VAL A 132 76.89 -89.33 144.52
CA VAL A 132 76.05 -88.43 145.34
C VAL A 132 75.94 -87.05 144.70
N ASP A 133 77.05 -86.49 144.24
CA ASP A 133 77.07 -85.16 143.60
C ASP A 133 76.17 -85.11 142.35
N ALA A 134 76.13 -86.21 141.58
CA ALA A 134 75.30 -86.34 140.39
C ALA A 134 73.78 -86.33 140.69
N GLN A 135 73.35 -86.85 141.85
CA GLN A 135 71.95 -86.80 142.27
C GLN A 135 71.54 -85.40 142.71
N ASN A 136 72.41 -84.67 143.41
CA ASN A 136 72.12 -83.31 143.89
C ASN A 136 71.99 -82.32 142.72
N ALA A 137 72.91 -82.37 141.74
CA ALA A 137 72.82 -81.54 140.53
C ALA A 137 71.50 -81.75 139.74
N ALA A 138 70.95 -82.96 139.76
CA ALA A 138 69.65 -83.28 139.17
C ALA A 138 68.44 -82.75 140.00
N GLN A 139 68.61 -82.51 141.30
CA GLN A 139 67.60 -81.87 142.14
C GLN A 139 67.61 -80.34 141.97
N ASP A 140 68.78 -79.69 141.99
CA ASP A 140 68.92 -78.25 141.77
C ASP A 140 68.32 -77.83 140.42
N SER A 141 68.61 -78.60 139.37
CA SER A 141 68.04 -78.42 138.02
C SER A 141 66.50 -78.48 138.00
N ARG A 142 65.89 -79.27 138.89
CA ARG A 142 64.42 -79.36 139.03
C ARG A 142 63.85 -78.21 139.86
N LEU A 143 64.58 -77.73 140.87
CA LEU A 143 64.15 -76.64 141.74
C LEU A 143 64.06 -75.32 140.95
N SER A 144 65.12 -74.97 140.22
CA SER A 144 65.17 -73.75 139.39
C SER A 144 64.09 -73.75 138.27
N ALA A 145 63.75 -74.93 137.74
CA ALA A 145 62.66 -75.10 136.78
C ALA A 145 61.25 -74.94 137.39
N ILE A 146 61.11 -75.03 138.72
CA ILE A 146 59.85 -74.75 139.44
C ILE A 146 59.77 -73.25 139.74
N GLU A 147 60.85 -72.62 140.24
CA GLU A 147 60.89 -71.18 140.50
C GLU A 147 60.54 -70.37 139.25
N THR A 148 61.14 -70.72 138.10
CA THR A 148 60.84 -70.14 136.78
C THR A 148 59.36 -70.23 136.42
N LYS A 149 58.66 -71.31 136.81
CA LYS A 149 57.22 -71.48 136.54
C LYS A 149 56.35 -70.66 137.48
N ASN A 150 56.72 -70.55 138.74
CA ASN A 150 55.98 -69.73 139.71
C ASN A 150 56.01 -68.25 139.28
N THR A 151 57.18 -67.71 138.93
CA THR A 151 57.31 -66.34 138.38
C THR A 151 56.48 -66.15 137.11
N ALA A 152 56.36 -67.18 136.25
CA ALA A 152 55.50 -67.14 135.07
C ALA A 152 53.99 -67.27 135.38
N GLN A 153 53.60 -67.75 136.56
CA GLN A 153 52.21 -67.78 137.04
C GLN A 153 51.81 -66.47 137.70
N ASP A 154 52.68 -65.86 138.51
CA ASP A 154 52.41 -64.57 139.16
C ASP A 154 52.16 -63.46 138.13
N ASN A 155 53.03 -63.35 137.12
CA ASN A 155 52.87 -62.43 135.99
C ASN A 155 51.54 -62.64 135.23
N ARG A 156 51.04 -63.88 135.15
CA ARG A 156 49.75 -64.19 134.53
C ARG A 156 48.56 -63.84 135.42
N LEU A 157 48.72 -63.91 136.74
CA LEU A 157 47.69 -63.52 137.70
C LEU A 157 47.48 -62.00 137.66
N THR A 158 48.55 -61.20 137.73
CA THR A 158 48.50 -59.73 137.62
C THR A 158 47.78 -59.28 136.35
N ALA A 159 48.10 -59.87 135.20
CA ALA A 159 47.45 -59.54 133.92
C ALA A 159 45.95 -59.88 133.86
N VAL A 160 45.47 -60.84 134.67
CA VAL A 160 44.03 -61.14 134.80
C VAL A 160 43.34 -60.12 135.71
N GLU A 161 43.96 -59.72 136.80
CA GLU A 161 43.40 -58.72 137.73
C GLU A 161 43.23 -57.34 137.08
N GLU A 162 44.19 -56.90 136.27
CA GLU A 162 44.07 -55.66 135.47
C GLU A 162 42.94 -55.74 134.45
N LYS A 163 42.81 -56.89 133.76
CA LYS A 163 41.76 -57.10 132.76
C LYS A 163 40.36 -57.04 133.39
N ASN A 164 40.15 -57.69 134.53
CA ASN A 164 38.86 -57.68 135.22
C ASN A 164 38.40 -56.24 135.55
N LYS A 165 39.30 -55.40 136.11
CA LYS A 165 39.03 -53.97 136.40
C LYS A 165 38.52 -53.20 135.16
N SER A 166 39.08 -53.48 133.98
CA SER A 166 38.63 -52.84 132.73
C SER A 166 37.21 -53.27 132.31
N GLN A 167 36.86 -54.53 132.54
CA GLN A 167 35.55 -55.09 132.16
C GLN A 167 34.45 -54.57 133.10
N ASP A 168 34.73 -54.51 134.41
CA ASP A 168 33.79 -53.95 135.39
C ASP A 168 33.44 -52.49 135.10
N ALA A 169 34.43 -51.68 134.70
CA ALA A 169 34.24 -50.28 134.31
C ALA A 169 33.42 -50.10 133.01
N GLU A 170 33.48 -51.06 132.09
CA GLU A 170 32.65 -51.05 130.86
C GLU A 170 31.20 -51.50 131.16
N ILE A 171 31.03 -52.51 132.01
CA ILE A 171 29.73 -52.99 132.48
C ILE A 171 28.99 -51.86 133.22
N ALA A 172 29.67 -51.14 134.13
CA ALA A 172 29.09 -50.02 134.86
C ALA A 172 28.54 -48.93 133.93
N LYS A 173 29.26 -48.56 132.86
CA LYS A 173 28.79 -47.58 131.85
C LYS A 173 27.59 -48.05 131.05
N LYS A 174 27.46 -49.36 130.80
CA LYS A 174 26.36 -49.96 130.05
C LYS A 174 25.12 -50.25 130.91
N ALA A 175 25.29 -50.36 132.22
CA ALA A 175 24.21 -50.51 133.19
C ALA A 175 23.59 -49.16 133.62
N ASP A 176 24.24 -48.03 133.34
CA ASP A 176 23.68 -46.70 133.61
C ASP A 176 22.47 -46.40 132.70
N LYS A 177 21.31 -46.20 133.34
CA LYS A 177 20.06 -45.83 132.66
C LYS A 177 20.20 -44.56 131.81
N THR A 178 21.03 -43.60 132.22
CA THR A 178 21.24 -42.35 131.47
C THR A 178 21.82 -42.59 130.08
N TYR A 179 22.66 -43.61 129.90
CA TYR A 179 23.20 -43.98 128.59
C TYR A 179 22.11 -44.61 127.69
N VAL A 180 21.26 -45.48 128.24
CA VAL A 180 20.21 -46.18 127.48
C VAL A 180 19.11 -45.20 127.03
N ASP A 181 18.64 -44.33 127.93
CA ASP A 181 17.60 -43.35 127.61
C ASP A 181 18.05 -42.39 126.49
N ALA A 182 19.32 -41.96 126.50
CA ALA A 182 19.89 -41.11 125.45
C ALA A 182 19.94 -41.79 124.07
N GLN A 183 20.16 -43.11 124.01
CA GLN A 183 20.11 -43.85 122.74
C GLN A 183 18.69 -43.98 122.19
N ASN A 184 17.69 -44.13 123.07
CA ASN A 184 16.29 -44.23 122.67
C ASN A 184 15.77 -42.90 122.11
N VAL A 185 16.03 -41.78 122.79
CA VAL A 185 15.68 -40.43 122.28
C VAL A 185 16.29 -40.14 120.90
N ALA A 186 17.52 -40.63 120.65
CA ALA A 186 18.18 -40.52 119.35
C ALA A 186 17.55 -41.43 118.27
N GLN A 187 16.89 -42.53 118.64
CA GLN A 187 16.13 -43.39 117.73
C GLN A 187 14.75 -42.79 117.41
N ASP A 188 14.00 -42.34 118.41
CA ASP A 188 12.70 -41.69 118.23
C ASP A 188 12.80 -40.46 117.32
N SER A 189 13.84 -39.63 117.53
CA SER A 189 14.15 -38.47 116.69
C SER A 189 14.43 -38.85 115.22
N ARG A 190 15.01 -40.03 114.97
CA ARG A 190 15.23 -40.55 113.62
C ARG A 190 13.95 -41.13 113.01
N LEU A 191 13.09 -41.74 113.81
CA LEU A 191 11.83 -42.33 113.36
C LEU A 191 10.86 -41.23 112.87
N SER A 192 10.65 -40.19 113.67
CA SER A 192 9.80 -39.04 113.31
C SER A 192 10.31 -38.30 112.05
N ALA A 193 11.64 -38.22 111.87
CA ALA A 193 12.25 -37.65 110.68
C ALA A 193 12.11 -38.54 109.41
N ILE A 194 11.79 -39.83 109.56
CA ILE A 194 11.45 -40.74 108.46
C ILE A 194 9.95 -40.63 108.15
N GLU A 195 9.08 -40.66 109.16
CA GLU A 195 7.63 -40.48 109.00
C GLU A 195 7.29 -39.20 108.25
N THR A 196 7.90 -38.08 108.65
CA THR A 196 7.77 -36.77 107.98
C THR A 196 8.17 -36.82 106.50
N LYS A 197 9.18 -37.63 106.14
CA LYS A 197 9.61 -37.79 104.74
C LYS A 197 8.67 -38.68 103.94
N ASN A 198 8.10 -39.71 104.55
CA ASN A 198 7.15 -40.60 103.90
C ASN A 198 5.88 -39.81 103.53
N THR A 199 5.29 -39.05 104.46
CA THR A 199 4.14 -38.17 104.17
C THR A 199 4.45 -37.14 103.07
N ALA A 200 5.69 -36.64 103.00
CA ALA A 200 6.13 -35.74 101.92
C ALA A 200 6.37 -36.47 100.57
N GLN A 201 6.57 -37.78 100.56
CA GLN A 201 6.61 -38.62 99.37
C GLN A 201 5.20 -39.00 98.89
N ASP A 202 4.29 -39.37 99.79
CA ASP A 202 2.90 -39.70 99.48
C ASP A 202 2.19 -38.53 98.76
N ASN A 203 2.28 -37.33 99.34
CA ASN A 203 1.73 -36.10 98.72
C ASN A 203 2.32 -35.82 97.32
N ARG A 204 3.58 -36.18 97.07
CA ARG A 204 4.22 -36.03 95.75
C ARG A 204 3.78 -37.11 94.76
N LEU A 205 3.43 -38.30 95.23
CA LEU A 205 2.93 -39.39 94.40
C LEU A 205 1.53 -39.04 93.88
N THR A 206 0.61 -38.62 94.75
CA THR A 206 -0.74 -38.20 94.38
C THR A 206 -0.73 -37.08 93.32
N ALA A 207 0.13 -36.07 93.48
CA ALA A 207 0.26 -34.99 92.50
C ALA A 207 0.79 -35.44 91.12
N VAL A 208 1.54 -36.55 91.05
CA VAL A 208 1.97 -37.15 89.78
C VAL A 208 0.84 -37.98 89.16
N GLU A 209 0.07 -38.71 89.97
CA GLU A 209 -1.09 -39.49 89.51
C GLU A 209 -2.17 -38.61 88.88
N GLU A 210 -2.50 -37.47 89.49
CA GLU A 210 -3.42 -36.47 88.93
C GLU A 210 -2.93 -35.91 87.59
N LYS A 211 -1.63 -35.59 87.49
CA LYS A 211 -1.03 -35.05 86.27
C LYS A 211 -1.06 -36.06 85.13
N ASN A 212 -0.66 -37.31 85.39
CA ASN A 212 -0.68 -38.38 84.39
C ASN A 212 -2.09 -38.57 83.82
N LYS A 213 -3.11 -38.63 84.68
CA LYS A 213 -4.52 -38.71 84.30
C LYS A 213 -4.99 -37.58 83.38
N SER A 214 -4.46 -36.36 83.55
CA SER A 214 -4.73 -35.24 82.63
C SER A 214 -4.02 -35.39 81.28
N GLN A 215 -2.79 -35.94 81.26
CA GLN A 215 -2.02 -36.14 80.03
C GLN A 215 -2.63 -37.29 79.20
N ASP A 216 -3.02 -38.40 79.84
CA ASP A 216 -3.70 -39.53 79.20
C ASP A 216 -5.01 -39.09 78.53
N ALA A 217 -5.78 -38.19 79.17
CA ALA A 217 -7.02 -37.65 78.62
C ALA A 217 -6.82 -36.72 77.40
N GLU A 218 -5.66 -36.07 77.27
CA GLU A 218 -5.31 -35.28 76.08
C GLU A 218 -4.76 -36.17 74.96
N ILE A 219 -3.91 -37.14 75.31
CA ILE A 219 -3.38 -38.16 74.39
C ILE A 219 -4.54 -38.94 73.78
N ALA A 220 -5.52 -39.39 74.57
CA ALA A 220 -6.70 -40.09 74.09
C ALA A 220 -7.49 -39.28 73.05
N LYS A 221 -7.68 -37.97 73.26
CA LYS A 221 -8.37 -37.08 72.30
C LYS A 221 -7.61 -36.88 70.99
N LYS A 222 -6.28 -36.93 71.02
CA LYS A 222 -5.41 -36.77 69.85
C LYS A 222 -5.11 -38.09 69.13
N ALA A 223 -5.23 -39.22 69.84
CA ALA A 223 -5.14 -40.57 69.30
C ALA A 223 -6.49 -41.11 68.81
N ASP A 224 -7.61 -40.51 69.23
CA ASP A 224 -8.93 -40.80 68.67
C ASP A 224 -8.96 -40.46 67.17
N LYS A 225 -9.06 -41.53 66.37
CA LYS A 225 -9.20 -41.45 64.92
C LYS A 225 -10.34 -40.52 64.49
N THR A 226 -11.43 -40.46 65.25
CA THR A 226 -12.59 -39.60 64.97
C THR A 226 -12.22 -38.12 64.92
N TYR A 227 -11.33 -37.67 65.83
CA TYR A 227 -10.87 -36.28 65.85
C TYR A 227 -9.93 -35.98 64.68
N VAL A 228 -9.00 -36.88 64.37
CA VAL A 228 -8.03 -36.73 63.27
C VAL A 228 -8.73 -36.76 61.91
N ASP A 229 -9.63 -37.71 61.68
CA ASP A 229 -10.42 -37.81 60.46
C ASP A 229 -11.27 -36.56 60.22
N ALA A 230 -11.88 -35.99 61.28
CA ALA A 230 -12.67 -34.76 61.18
C ALA A 230 -11.82 -33.53 60.81
N GLN A 231 -10.58 -33.43 61.31
CA GLN A 231 -9.66 -32.37 60.90
C GLN A 231 -9.20 -32.53 59.45
N ASN A 232 -8.92 -33.76 59.01
CA ASN A 232 -8.50 -34.05 57.63
C ASN A 232 -9.64 -33.76 56.64
N ALA A 233 -10.86 -34.25 56.89
CA ALA A 233 -12.01 -33.99 56.05
C ALA A 233 -12.32 -32.48 55.90
N ALA A 234 -12.07 -31.68 56.94
CA ALA A 234 -12.19 -30.22 56.89
C ALA A 234 -11.07 -29.54 56.08
N GLN A 235 -9.88 -30.15 55.98
CA GLN A 235 -8.81 -29.70 55.09
C GLN A 235 -9.08 -30.10 53.64
N ASP A 236 -9.47 -31.34 53.38
CA ASP A 236 -9.83 -31.86 52.05
C ASP A 236 -10.96 -31.03 51.43
N SER A 237 -12.00 -30.73 52.21
CA SER A 237 -13.11 -29.84 51.80
C SER A 237 -12.66 -28.44 51.40
N ARG A 238 -11.61 -27.90 52.07
CA ARG A 238 -11.03 -26.60 51.72
C ARG A 238 -10.13 -26.69 50.48
N LEU A 239 -9.41 -27.80 50.31
CA LEU A 239 -8.53 -28.03 49.18
C LEU A 239 -9.33 -28.16 47.88
N SER A 240 -10.36 -29.01 47.87
CA SER A 240 -11.27 -29.17 46.73
C SER A 240 -12.01 -27.87 46.35
N ALA A 241 -12.37 -27.04 47.34
CA ALA A 241 -12.96 -25.72 47.11
C ALA A 241 -11.96 -24.68 46.56
N ILE A 242 -10.64 -24.91 46.71
CA ILE A 242 -9.58 -24.10 46.07
C ILE A 242 -9.34 -24.62 44.65
N GLU A 243 -9.20 -25.93 44.44
CA GLU A 243 -9.03 -26.53 43.12
C GLU A 243 -10.17 -26.13 42.16
N THR A 244 -11.43 -26.22 42.63
CA THR A 244 -12.61 -25.77 41.87
C THR A 244 -12.53 -24.30 41.45
N LYS A 245 -11.96 -23.43 42.32
CA LYS A 245 -11.77 -22.00 41.99
C LYS A 245 -10.63 -21.79 41.00
N ASN A 246 -9.53 -22.52 41.13
CA ASN A 246 -8.40 -22.46 40.21
C ASN A 246 -8.86 -22.89 38.80
N THR A 247 -9.51 -24.04 38.66
CA THR A 247 -10.11 -24.48 37.39
C THR A 247 -11.11 -23.46 36.82
N THR A 248 -11.86 -22.75 37.67
CA THR A 248 -12.75 -21.65 37.23
C THR A 248 -11.98 -20.41 36.78
N GLN A 249 -10.78 -20.15 37.30
CA GLN A 249 -9.89 -19.08 36.85
C GLN A 249 -9.17 -19.46 35.56
N ASP A 250 -8.66 -20.68 35.44
CA ASP A 250 -7.98 -21.20 34.24
C ASP A 250 -8.91 -21.12 33.02
N ASN A 251 -10.14 -21.63 33.13
CA ASN A 251 -11.16 -21.52 32.08
C ASN A 251 -11.50 -20.06 31.70
N ARG A 252 -11.30 -19.09 32.60
CA ARG A 252 -11.49 -17.67 32.31
C ARG A 252 -10.27 -17.05 31.65
N LEU A 253 -9.07 -17.50 31.97
CA LEU A 253 -7.83 -17.11 31.29
C LEU A 253 -7.83 -17.62 29.85
N ASP A 254 -8.15 -18.89 29.62
CA ASP A 254 -8.38 -19.45 28.26
C ASP A 254 -9.41 -18.63 27.47
N GLY A 255 -10.51 -18.24 28.13
CA GLY A 255 -11.55 -17.40 27.52
C GLY A 255 -11.09 -15.98 27.18
N HIS A 256 -10.17 -15.41 27.98
CA HIS A 256 -9.54 -14.12 27.72
C HIS A 256 -8.50 -14.21 26.60
N ASP A 257 -7.63 -15.23 26.58
CA ASP A 257 -6.61 -15.42 25.56
C ASP A 257 -7.24 -15.65 24.18
N GLN A 258 -8.32 -16.43 24.11
CA GLN A 258 -9.15 -16.53 22.91
C GLN A 258 -9.79 -15.19 22.51
N ALA A 259 -10.10 -14.30 23.45
CA ALA A 259 -10.64 -12.98 23.14
C ALA A 259 -9.56 -12.04 22.61
N ILE A 260 -8.35 -12.07 23.17
CA ILE A 260 -7.17 -11.32 22.70
C ILE A 260 -6.82 -11.74 21.27
N ALA A 261 -6.69 -13.04 20.99
CA ALA A 261 -6.40 -13.54 19.65
C ALA A 261 -7.48 -13.15 18.60
N ARG A 262 -8.74 -12.94 19.02
CA ARG A 262 -9.84 -12.43 18.17
C ARG A 262 -9.81 -10.90 17.99
N ILE A 263 -9.12 -10.16 18.86
CA ILE A 263 -8.86 -8.73 18.71
C ILE A 263 -7.65 -8.54 17.78
N ASP A 264 -6.52 -9.20 18.06
CA ASP A 264 -5.30 -9.12 17.23
C ASP A 264 -5.59 -9.41 15.75
N ALA A 265 -6.41 -10.44 15.46
CA ALA A 265 -6.82 -10.78 14.10
C ALA A 265 -7.70 -9.70 13.43
N LYS A 266 -8.51 -8.97 14.20
CA LYS A 266 -9.34 -7.85 13.70
C LYS A 266 -8.55 -6.58 13.51
N ASP A 267 -7.57 -6.32 14.35
CA ASP A 267 -6.73 -5.12 14.25
C ASP A 267 -5.79 -5.29 13.04
N ALA A 268 -5.25 -6.49 12.81
CA ALA A 268 -4.58 -6.84 11.55
C ALA A 268 -5.48 -6.68 10.30
N GLU A 269 -6.78 -7.02 10.37
CA GLU A 269 -7.72 -6.76 9.26
C GLU A 269 -7.95 -5.25 9.03
N GLN A 270 -8.07 -4.48 10.13
CA GLN A 270 -8.24 -3.03 10.08
C GLN A 270 -7.02 -2.32 9.49
N ASP A 271 -5.80 -2.67 9.90
CA ASP A 271 -4.55 -2.11 9.36
C ASP A 271 -4.44 -2.35 7.84
N ASN A 272 -4.72 -3.57 7.39
CA ASN A 272 -4.75 -3.90 5.96
C ASN A 272 -5.78 -3.05 5.19
N ARG A 273 -6.96 -2.78 5.79
CA ARG A 273 -8.01 -1.93 5.20
C ARG A 273 -7.63 -0.45 5.21
N ILE A 274 -6.95 0.03 6.25
CA ILE A 274 -6.42 1.40 6.35
C ILE A 274 -5.37 1.62 5.25
N PHE A 275 -4.39 0.71 5.12
CA PHE A 275 -3.36 0.77 4.08
C PHE A 275 -3.94 0.70 2.66
N ALA A 276 -4.95 -0.14 2.43
CA ALA A 276 -5.64 -0.21 1.14
C ALA A 276 -6.43 1.07 0.80
N ASN A 277 -7.00 1.73 1.81
CA ASN A 277 -7.67 3.02 1.67
C ASN A 277 -6.66 4.14 1.38
N GLU A 278 -5.57 4.24 2.13
CA GLU A 278 -4.48 5.20 1.91
C GLU A 278 -3.91 5.07 0.49
N THR A 279 -3.55 3.85 0.10
CA THR A 279 -3.09 3.50 -1.26
C THR A 279 -4.11 3.86 -2.35
N THR A 280 -5.40 3.90 -2.02
CA THR A 280 -6.46 4.24 -2.99
C THR A 280 -6.76 5.72 -3.05
N ILE A 281 -6.69 6.45 -1.92
CA ILE A 281 -6.77 7.90 -1.88
C ILE A 281 -5.58 8.51 -2.62
N ALA A 282 -4.37 7.96 -2.43
CA ALA A 282 -3.14 8.38 -3.11
C ALA A 282 -3.14 8.22 -4.64
N LYS A 283 -4.12 7.50 -5.22
CA LYS A 283 -4.31 7.44 -6.70
C LYS A 283 -4.92 8.73 -7.24
N GLY A 284 -5.53 9.56 -6.39
CA GLY A 284 -6.19 10.81 -6.78
C GLY A 284 -7.33 10.63 -7.77
N LEU A 285 -7.70 11.74 -8.42
CA LEU A 285 -8.67 11.80 -9.51
C LEU A 285 -7.93 12.06 -10.83
N ASN A 286 -8.26 11.27 -11.85
CA ASN A 286 -7.72 11.43 -13.20
C ASN A 286 -8.71 12.24 -14.05
N PHE A 287 -8.21 13.27 -14.71
CA PHE A 287 -8.97 14.13 -15.63
C PHE A 287 -8.38 14.03 -17.04
N ALA A 288 -9.24 13.97 -18.03
CA ALA A 288 -8.90 14.03 -19.45
C ALA A 288 -9.94 14.90 -20.17
N GLY A 289 -9.52 15.58 -21.23
CA GLY A 289 -10.40 16.26 -22.18
C GLY A 289 -10.12 15.76 -23.60
N ASP A 290 -10.65 16.45 -24.62
CA ASP A 290 -10.42 16.12 -26.03
C ASP A 290 -8.92 16.13 -26.41
N THR A 291 -8.12 16.90 -25.67
CA THR A 291 -6.66 16.78 -25.65
C THR A 291 -6.12 16.83 -24.22
N GLY A 292 -5.04 16.09 -23.95
CA GLY A 292 -4.34 16.09 -22.67
C GLY A 292 -5.00 15.27 -21.55
N LYS A 293 -4.21 14.97 -20.52
CA LYS A 293 -4.64 14.28 -19.30
C LYS A 293 -3.78 14.73 -18.11
N PHE A 294 -4.36 14.76 -16.91
CA PHE A 294 -3.63 15.02 -15.66
C PHE A 294 -4.27 14.28 -14.48
N ASN A 295 -3.53 14.20 -13.37
CA ASN A 295 -4.00 13.65 -12.09
C ASN A 295 -3.97 14.76 -11.02
N ARG A 296 -4.85 14.68 -10.03
CA ARG A 296 -4.81 15.54 -8.83
C ARG A 296 -5.31 14.76 -7.60
N GLN A 297 -4.70 14.98 -6.43
CA GLN A 297 -5.10 14.32 -5.19
C GLN A 297 -6.41 14.90 -4.63
N LEU A 298 -7.01 14.23 -3.64
CA LEU A 298 -8.22 14.75 -2.99
C LEU A 298 -7.92 16.01 -2.17
N GLY A 299 -8.88 16.94 -2.11
CA GLY A 299 -8.75 18.24 -1.43
C GLY A 299 -8.07 19.35 -2.27
N ASP A 300 -7.41 18.99 -3.37
CA ASP A 300 -6.72 19.93 -4.24
C ASP A 300 -7.64 20.70 -5.19
N LYS A 301 -7.35 22.00 -5.40
CA LYS A 301 -8.10 22.83 -6.35
C LYS A 301 -7.73 22.53 -7.80
N VAL A 302 -8.58 21.78 -8.49
CA VAL A 302 -8.62 21.75 -9.96
C VAL A 302 -9.19 23.07 -10.49
N THR A 303 -8.58 23.63 -11.54
CA THR A 303 -9.05 24.86 -12.20
C THR A 303 -9.35 24.57 -13.66
N ILE A 304 -10.63 24.50 -14.01
CA ILE A 304 -11.07 24.45 -15.41
C ILE A 304 -11.12 25.90 -15.91
N LYS A 305 -10.56 26.15 -17.10
CA LYS A 305 -10.59 27.45 -17.78
C LYS A 305 -11.30 27.30 -19.11
N GLY A 306 -12.13 28.28 -19.45
CA GLY A 306 -12.59 28.51 -20.80
C GLY A 306 -11.58 29.32 -21.63
N ASP A 307 -12.03 29.82 -22.78
CA ASP A 307 -11.26 30.57 -23.76
C ASP A 307 -11.95 31.93 -24.10
N LYS A 308 -11.91 32.36 -25.35
CA LYS A 308 -12.63 33.57 -25.83
C LYS A 308 -14.13 33.35 -26.01
N ASN A 309 -14.54 32.10 -26.29
CA ASN A 309 -15.90 31.72 -26.65
C ASN A 309 -16.63 30.98 -25.53
N ILE A 310 -15.91 30.25 -24.67
CA ILE A 310 -16.45 29.55 -23.51
C ILE A 310 -15.97 30.24 -22.23
N SER A 311 -16.89 30.43 -21.28
CA SER A 311 -16.58 30.85 -19.91
C SER A 311 -17.00 29.77 -18.90
N THR A 312 -16.21 29.64 -17.84
CA THR A 312 -16.34 28.56 -16.83
C THR A 312 -16.76 29.14 -15.48
N VAL A 313 -17.96 28.80 -15.00
CA VAL A 313 -18.52 29.36 -13.75
C VAL A 313 -18.84 28.25 -12.76
N ALA A 314 -18.02 28.14 -11.72
CA ALA A 314 -18.26 27.24 -10.59
C ALA A 314 -19.24 27.88 -9.58
N ASN A 315 -20.41 27.28 -9.40
CA ASN A 315 -21.42 27.72 -8.43
C ASN A 315 -22.26 26.52 -7.94
N GLY A 316 -22.58 26.46 -6.65
CA GLY A 316 -23.46 25.42 -6.08
C GLY A 316 -22.98 23.97 -6.27
N GLY A 317 -21.68 23.74 -6.46
CA GLY A 317 -21.12 22.42 -6.78
C GLY A 317 -21.15 22.04 -8.28
N VAL A 318 -21.75 22.88 -9.13
CA VAL A 318 -21.77 22.72 -10.60
C VAL A 318 -20.71 23.62 -11.23
N ILE A 319 -20.06 23.14 -12.30
CA ILE A 319 -19.25 23.98 -13.19
C ILE A 319 -20.04 24.18 -14.47
N ASN A 320 -20.57 25.39 -14.66
CA ASN A 320 -21.30 25.76 -15.86
C ASN A 320 -20.32 26.15 -16.96
N LEU A 321 -20.57 25.67 -18.19
CA LEU A 321 -19.81 26.00 -19.39
C LEU A 321 -20.70 26.87 -20.28
N ASN A 322 -20.49 28.18 -20.24
CA ASN A 322 -21.36 29.16 -20.89
C ASN A 322 -20.70 29.67 -22.17
N LEU A 323 -21.43 29.69 -23.28
CA LEU A 323 -20.99 30.39 -24.50
C LEU A 323 -21.04 31.91 -24.27
N SER A 324 -20.07 32.66 -24.78
CA SER A 324 -20.06 34.13 -24.78
C SER A 324 -21.16 34.68 -25.70
N ASP A 325 -21.74 35.84 -25.35
CA ASP A 325 -22.84 36.49 -26.12
C ASP A 325 -22.45 36.84 -27.56
N ASN A 326 -21.16 37.07 -27.82
CA ASN A 326 -20.60 37.34 -29.14
C ASN A 326 -19.43 36.38 -29.40
N PRO A 327 -19.69 35.11 -29.78
CA PRO A 327 -18.64 34.15 -30.05
C PRO A 327 -17.93 34.51 -31.36
N VAL A 328 -16.60 34.36 -31.40
CA VAL A 328 -15.77 34.65 -32.56
C VAL A 328 -15.18 33.37 -33.10
N PHE A 329 -15.47 33.09 -34.37
CA PHE A 329 -14.97 31.91 -35.08
C PHE A 329 -13.97 32.38 -36.14
N ASP A 330 -12.69 32.06 -35.94
CA ASP A 330 -11.61 32.45 -36.87
C ASP A 330 -11.55 31.55 -38.15
N GLY A 331 -12.51 30.62 -38.29
CA GLY A 331 -12.61 29.65 -39.40
C GLY A 331 -14.03 29.47 -39.92
N VAL A 332 -14.24 28.48 -40.78
CA VAL A 332 -15.54 28.23 -41.44
C VAL A 332 -16.59 27.73 -40.45
N VAL A 333 -17.74 28.42 -40.39
CA VAL A 333 -18.90 28.01 -39.59
C VAL A 333 -19.89 27.21 -40.47
N THR A 334 -20.00 25.91 -40.22
CA THR A 334 -20.91 25.01 -40.94
C THR A 334 -22.24 24.85 -40.18
N VAL A 335 -23.36 25.27 -40.78
CA VAL A 335 -24.69 25.22 -40.13
C VAL A 335 -25.60 24.19 -40.82
N GLY A 336 -25.65 22.97 -40.27
CA GLY A 336 -26.22 21.78 -40.93
C GLY A 336 -27.74 21.75 -41.17
N LYS A 337 -28.51 22.76 -40.74
CA LYS A 337 -29.97 22.87 -40.97
C LYS A 337 -30.42 24.25 -41.50
N GLY A 338 -29.48 25.13 -41.88
CA GLY A 338 -29.77 26.52 -42.26
C GLY A 338 -29.79 27.49 -41.08
N ILE A 339 -29.85 28.79 -41.40
CA ILE A 339 -29.73 29.91 -40.44
C ILE A 339 -31.07 30.66 -40.38
N THR A 340 -31.66 30.75 -39.19
CA THR A 340 -32.83 31.61 -38.94
C THR A 340 -32.36 32.95 -38.38
N VAL A 341 -32.71 34.04 -39.07
CA VAL A 341 -32.44 35.42 -38.62
C VAL A 341 -33.71 35.99 -37.98
N LEU A 342 -33.58 36.63 -36.82
CA LEU A 342 -34.72 37.26 -36.13
C LEU A 342 -35.24 38.48 -36.90
N SER A 343 -36.50 38.85 -36.65
CA SER A 343 -37.09 40.06 -37.25
C SER A 343 -36.25 41.30 -36.96
N SER A 344 -36.06 42.16 -37.97
CA SER A 344 -35.20 43.35 -37.95
C SER A 344 -33.70 43.12 -37.70
N ALA A 345 -33.23 41.88 -37.52
CA ALA A 345 -31.80 41.58 -37.52
C ALA A 345 -31.26 41.46 -38.96
N LYS A 346 -29.98 41.79 -39.16
CA LYS A 346 -29.27 41.66 -40.44
C LYS A 346 -28.16 40.61 -40.36
N ILE A 347 -27.87 39.95 -41.49
CA ILE A 347 -26.56 39.36 -41.73
C ILE A 347 -25.70 40.48 -42.34
N ASP A 348 -24.56 40.78 -41.72
CA ASP A 348 -23.58 41.70 -42.29
C ASP A 348 -22.39 40.89 -42.85
N MET A 349 -22.17 40.99 -44.16
CA MET A 349 -21.08 40.29 -44.84
C MET A 349 -19.79 41.11 -44.90
N GLY A 350 -19.76 42.34 -44.36
CA GLY A 350 -18.58 43.23 -44.42
C GLY A 350 -18.15 43.60 -45.84
N GLY A 351 -19.06 43.52 -46.82
CA GLY A 351 -18.77 43.73 -48.25
C GLY A 351 -18.28 42.49 -49.02
N ASN A 352 -18.20 41.33 -48.39
CA ASN A 352 -17.76 40.09 -49.05
C ASN A 352 -18.82 39.50 -49.99
N ILE A 353 -18.36 38.73 -50.99
CA ILE A 353 -19.22 38.01 -51.95
C ILE A 353 -19.91 36.83 -51.25
N ILE A 354 -21.23 36.72 -51.43
CA ILE A 354 -22.00 35.54 -51.02
C ILE A 354 -21.90 34.49 -52.14
N GLY A 355 -21.01 33.50 -51.95
CA GLY A 355 -20.85 32.37 -52.87
C GLY A 355 -21.93 31.29 -52.69
N ASN A 356 -22.03 30.37 -53.65
CA ASN A 356 -22.88 29.17 -53.61
C ASN A 356 -24.38 29.39 -53.33
N VAL A 357 -24.90 30.59 -53.62
CA VAL A 357 -26.34 30.88 -53.62
C VAL A 357 -27.04 30.02 -54.69
N GLY A 358 -28.11 29.32 -54.33
CA GLY A 358 -28.95 28.57 -55.28
C GLY A 358 -29.82 29.50 -56.13
N LYS A 359 -30.40 29.01 -57.25
CA LYS A 359 -31.31 29.84 -58.07
C LYS A 359 -32.62 30.13 -57.30
N GLY A 360 -32.73 31.32 -56.70
CA GLY A 360 -33.94 31.81 -56.03
C GLY A 360 -35.10 32.11 -56.99
N ALA A 361 -36.34 32.10 -56.51
CA ALA A 361 -37.52 32.34 -57.35
C ALA A 361 -37.59 33.79 -57.86
N ILE A 362 -37.71 33.98 -59.17
CA ILE A 362 -38.00 35.28 -59.80
C ILE A 362 -39.51 35.35 -60.06
N THR A 363 -40.25 35.65 -59.01
CA THR A 363 -41.72 35.75 -58.99
C THR A 363 -42.17 36.93 -58.13
N SER A 364 -43.41 37.41 -58.34
CA SER A 364 -43.98 38.49 -57.53
C SER A 364 -44.07 38.07 -56.06
N GLY A 365 -43.55 38.91 -55.16
CA GLY A 365 -43.52 38.64 -53.72
C GLY A 365 -42.41 37.70 -53.23
N SER A 366 -41.51 37.24 -54.10
CA SER A 366 -40.33 36.45 -53.72
C SER A 366 -39.44 37.21 -52.73
N LYS A 367 -38.77 36.45 -51.84
CA LYS A 367 -37.79 36.94 -50.86
C LYS A 367 -36.43 36.24 -50.99
N ASP A 368 -36.26 35.44 -52.03
CA ASP A 368 -35.05 34.65 -52.23
C ASP A 368 -33.89 35.54 -52.73
N ALA A 369 -32.66 35.17 -52.34
CA ALA A 369 -31.48 35.73 -53.00
C ALA A 369 -31.37 35.16 -54.43
N VAL A 370 -31.26 36.03 -55.43
CA VAL A 370 -31.03 35.64 -56.82
C VAL A 370 -29.54 35.59 -57.15
N THR A 371 -29.15 34.65 -58.01
CA THR A 371 -27.77 34.51 -58.47
C THR A 371 -27.43 35.49 -59.57
N GLY A 372 -26.15 35.89 -59.68
CA GLY A 372 -25.68 36.70 -60.81
C GLY A 372 -25.94 36.05 -62.17
N GLY A 373 -25.94 34.70 -62.23
CA GLY A 373 -26.32 33.95 -63.43
C GLY A 373 -27.77 34.20 -63.86
N GLN A 374 -28.73 34.28 -62.94
CA GLN A 374 -30.12 34.60 -63.28
C GLN A 374 -30.32 36.05 -63.73
N VAL A 375 -29.56 36.99 -63.17
CA VAL A 375 -29.57 38.38 -63.63
C VAL A 375 -28.98 38.47 -65.04
N PHE A 376 -27.94 37.68 -65.34
CA PHE A 376 -27.37 37.55 -66.68
C PHE A 376 -28.32 36.85 -67.67
N ASP A 377 -29.03 35.79 -67.26
CA ASP A 377 -30.09 35.14 -68.04
C ASP A 377 -31.15 36.18 -68.46
N LEU A 378 -31.69 36.95 -67.49
CA LEU A 378 -32.67 38.00 -67.71
C LEU A 378 -32.14 39.13 -68.62
N ALA A 379 -30.92 39.61 -68.39
CA ALA A 379 -30.29 40.62 -69.24
C ALA A 379 -30.10 40.11 -70.69
N SER A 380 -29.80 38.82 -70.86
CA SER A 380 -29.64 38.19 -72.17
C SER A 380 -30.96 38.09 -72.94
N ASP A 381 -32.09 37.86 -72.26
CA ASP A 381 -33.41 37.86 -72.90
C ASP A 381 -33.87 39.29 -73.26
N VAL A 382 -33.56 40.29 -72.44
CA VAL A 382 -33.76 41.71 -72.80
C VAL A 382 -32.90 42.10 -74.01
N ALA A 383 -31.64 41.64 -74.08
CA ALA A 383 -30.77 41.88 -75.24
C ALA A 383 -31.34 41.30 -76.54
N LYS A 384 -31.83 40.05 -76.52
CA LYS A 384 -32.49 39.41 -77.68
C LYS A 384 -33.70 40.22 -78.16
N ASN A 385 -34.53 40.72 -77.23
CA ASN A 385 -35.73 41.48 -77.55
C ASN A 385 -35.45 42.86 -78.18
N PHE A 386 -34.31 43.48 -77.89
CA PHE A 386 -33.89 44.71 -78.59
C PHE A 386 -33.29 44.45 -79.98
N GLY A 387 -32.74 43.26 -80.23
CA GLY A 387 -32.07 42.93 -81.49
C GLY A 387 -30.89 43.86 -81.79
N ALA A 388 -30.71 44.25 -83.06
CA ALA A 388 -29.76 45.28 -83.51
C ALA A 388 -28.31 45.18 -82.95
N GLY A 389 -27.83 43.96 -82.64
CA GLY A 389 -26.50 43.71 -82.09
C GLY A 389 -26.35 43.89 -80.57
N VAL A 390 -27.44 44.16 -79.84
CA VAL A 390 -27.41 44.28 -78.37
C VAL A 390 -26.97 42.96 -77.74
N THR A 391 -26.08 43.07 -76.75
CA THR A 391 -25.39 41.99 -76.07
C THR A 391 -25.17 42.35 -74.60
N VAL A 392 -24.93 41.35 -73.75
CA VAL A 392 -24.57 41.58 -72.34
C VAL A 392 -23.05 41.58 -72.19
N THR A 393 -22.49 42.61 -71.54
CA THR A 393 -21.06 42.72 -71.26
C THR A 393 -20.63 41.82 -70.11
N LYS A 394 -19.31 41.68 -69.86
CA LYS A 394 -18.77 40.88 -68.75
C LYS A 394 -19.20 41.40 -67.38
N GLU A 395 -19.57 42.68 -67.31
CA GLU A 395 -20.05 43.40 -66.13
C GLU A 395 -21.59 43.36 -66.01
N GLY A 396 -22.27 42.54 -66.82
CA GLY A 396 -23.73 42.35 -66.77
C GLY A 396 -24.57 43.49 -67.38
N ARG A 397 -23.95 44.41 -68.13
CA ARG A 397 -24.63 45.58 -68.72
C ARG A 397 -25.04 45.31 -70.16
N LEU A 398 -26.13 45.92 -70.62
CA LEU A 398 -26.50 45.92 -72.04
C LEU A 398 -25.57 46.86 -72.84
N THR A 399 -25.14 46.43 -74.02
CA THR A 399 -24.54 47.30 -75.04
C THR A 399 -25.61 48.13 -75.75
N ALA A 400 -25.19 49.22 -76.41
CA ALA A 400 -26.10 50.02 -77.24
C ALA A 400 -26.43 49.29 -78.55
N PRO A 401 -27.68 49.35 -79.06
CA PRO A 401 -28.03 48.83 -80.37
C PRO A 401 -27.30 49.59 -81.50
N SER A 402 -27.25 49.00 -82.68
CA SER A 402 -26.73 49.62 -83.92
C SER A 402 -27.80 49.53 -85.00
N ILE A 403 -28.66 50.55 -85.07
CA ILE A 403 -29.82 50.59 -85.98
C ILE A 403 -29.44 51.47 -87.16
N GLN A 404 -29.52 50.95 -88.39
CA GLN A 404 -29.16 51.69 -89.60
C GLN A 404 -30.42 52.16 -90.34
N VAL A 405 -30.54 53.47 -90.55
CA VAL A 405 -31.66 54.10 -91.27
C VAL A 405 -31.10 54.97 -92.39
N THR A 406 -31.55 54.76 -93.63
CA THR A 406 -31.13 55.58 -94.76
C THR A 406 -31.99 56.83 -94.86
N ASP A 407 -31.36 57.99 -94.83
CA ASP A 407 -31.99 59.30 -95.01
C ASP A 407 -32.46 59.49 -96.47
N VAL A 408 -33.75 59.80 -96.68
CA VAL A 408 -34.33 59.89 -98.04
C VAL A 408 -34.14 61.26 -98.71
N LYS A 409 -33.60 62.27 -98.00
CA LYS A 409 -33.19 63.55 -98.61
C LYS A 409 -31.80 63.45 -99.23
N THR A 410 -30.91 62.70 -98.58
CA THR A 410 -29.46 62.67 -98.86
C THR A 410 -28.95 61.33 -99.37
N GLY A 411 -29.75 60.26 -99.27
CA GLY A 411 -29.36 58.88 -99.60
C GLY A 411 -28.36 58.25 -98.61
N LYS A 412 -28.05 58.92 -97.50
CA LYS A 412 -27.00 58.51 -96.56
C LYS A 412 -27.57 57.63 -95.44
N THR A 413 -26.95 56.47 -95.19
CA THR A 413 -27.20 55.68 -93.99
C THR A 413 -26.68 56.38 -92.74
N ILE A 414 -27.56 56.54 -91.74
CA ILE A 414 -27.25 57.05 -90.40
C ILE A 414 -27.42 55.90 -89.41
N THR A 415 -26.46 55.78 -88.47
CA THR A 415 -26.49 54.76 -87.42
C THR A 415 -27.00 55.38 -86.12
N HIS A 416 -28.04 54.79 -85.55
CA HIS A 416 -28.68 55.18 -84.31
C HIS A 416 -28.34 54.19 -83.19
N ASN A 417 -27.97 54.73 -82.03
CA ASN A 417 -27.56 53.95 -80.86
C ASN A 417 -28.70 53.73 -79.83
N ASN A 418 -29.92 54.10 -80.20
CA ASN A 418 -31.13 53.96 -79.38
C ASN A 418 -32.38 53.95 -80.29
N MET A 419 -33.44 53.29 -79.84
CA MET A 419 -34.67 53.11 -80.64
C MET A 419 -35.41 54.43 -80.91
N GLY A 420 -35.41 55.38 -79.97
CA GLY A 420 -36.12 56.66 -80.10
C GLY A 420 -35.64 57.46 -81.31
N SER A 421 -34.34 57.76 -81.37
CA SER A 421 -33.76 58.52 -82.48
C SER A 421 -33.86 57.81 -83.84
N ALA A 422 -33.90 56.46 -83.86
CA ALA A 422 -34.12 55.70 -85.09
C ALA A 422 -35.57 55.88 -85.61
N PHE A 423 -36.57 55.81 -84.72
CA PHE A 423 -37.96 56.08 -85.08
C PHE A 423 -38.20 57.55 -85.47
N GLU A 424 -37.53 58.51 -84.82
CA GLU A 424 -37.54 59.91 -85.22
C GLU A 424 -37.01 60.10 -86.66
N HIS A 425 -35.93 59.40 -87.04
CA HIS A 425 -35.40 59.48 -88.40
C HIS A 425 -36.31 58.82 -89.45
N VAL A 426 -36.91 57.67 -89.14
CA VAL A 426 -37.93 57.04 -90.00
C VAL A 426 -39.14 57.95 -90.19
N ASN A 427 -39.61 58.62 -89.13
CA ASN A 427 -40.69 59.60 -89.22
C ASN A 427 -40.30 60.82 -90.06
N ALA A 428 -39.07 61.33 -89.91
CA ALA A 428 -38.56 62.41 -90.73
C ALA A 428 -38.47 62.05 -92.22
N ASN A 429 -38.14 60.79 -92.56
CA ASN A 429 -38.16 60.29 -93.93
C ASN A 429 -39.59 60.27 -94.52
N GLN A 430 -40.60 59.88 -93.73
CA GLN A 430 -41.99 59.82 -94.18
C GLN A 430 -42.51 61.20 -94.63
N VAL A 431 -42.21 62.26 -93.87
CA VAL A 431 -42.57 63.66 -94.22
C VAL A 431 -42.00 64.08 -95.59
N VAL A 432 -40.81 63.61 -95.94
CA VAL A 432 -40.16 63.92 -97.23
C VAL A 432 -40.83 63.19 -98.39
N HIS A 433 -41.27 61.95 -98.17
CA HIS A 433 -42.03 61.22 -99.18
C HIS A 433 -43.36 61.91 -99.49
N THR A 434 -44.08 62.42 -98.49
CA THR A 434 -45.28 63.24 -98.69
C THR A 434 -44.97 64.50 -99.52
N ALA A 435 -44.02 65.33 -99.08
CA ALA A 435 -43.67 66.56 -99.80
C ALA A 435 -43.21 66.34 -101.25
N ARG A 436 -42.65 65.16 -101.57
CA ARG A 436 -42.25 64.79 -102.94
C ARG A 436 -43.43 64.33 -103.82
N LEU A 437 -44.54 63.88 -103.22
CA LEU A 437 -45.79 63.60 -103.95
C LEU A 437 -46.49 64.91 -104.32
N ASP A 438 -46.64 65.83 -103.37
CA ASP A 438 -47.24 67.16 -103.58
C ASP A 438 -46.51 67.95 -104.69
N GLY A 439 -45.17 67.83 -104.75
CA GLY A 439 -44.33 68.43 -105.79
C GLY A 439 -44.46 67.79 -107.19
N LEU A 440 -45.08 66.61 -107.30
CA LEU A 440 -45.37 65.96 -108.59
C LEU A 440 -46.74 66.37 -109.13
N ASP A 441 -47.72 66.52 -108.23
CA ASP A 441 -49.09 66.97 -108.52
C ASP A 441 -49.08 68.37 -109.15
N THR A 442 -48.47 69.34 -108.46
CA THR A 442 -48.29 70.72 -108.94
C THR A 442 -47.61 70.84 -110.32
N LYS A 443 -46.69 69.92 -110.67
CA LYS A 443 -46.05 69.90 -111.99
C LYS A 443 -47.00 69.46 -113.11
N THR A 444 -48.00 68.64 -112.78
CA THR A 444 -49.06 68.22 -113.70
C THR A 444 -49.95 69.40 -114.05
N ASP A 445 -50.33 70.21 -113.04
CA ASP A 445 -51.12 71.44 -113.24
C ASP A 445 -50.41 72.48 -114.13
N TYR A 446 -49.10 72.71 -113.96
CA TYR A 446 -48.34 73.58 -114.88
C TYR A 446 -48.37 73.08 -116.33
N THR A 447 -48.35 71.76 -116.53
CA THR A 447 -48.39 71.15 -117.85
C THR A 447 -49.78 71.32 -118.48
N ALA A 448 -50.85 71.07 -117.73
CA ALA A 448 -52.21 71.27 -118.19
C ALA A 448 -52.52 72.74 -118.52
N ASN A 449 -52.07 73.69 -117.69
CA ASN A 449 -52.23 75.12 -117.95
C ASN A 449 -51.54 75.56 -119.26
N SER A 450 -50.36 75.00 -119.53
CA SER A 450 -49.62 75.29 -120.77
C SER A 450 -50.38 74.83 -122.01
N VAL A 451 -50.98 73.63 -121.98
CA VAL A 451 -51.77 73.08 -123.09
C VAL A 451 -53.12 73.79 -123.24
N ALA A 452 -53.78 74.18 -122.15
CA ALA A 452 -55.00 74.98 -122.20
C ALA A 452 -54.78 76.33 -122.92
N SER A 453 -53.65 76.99 -122.64
CA SER A 453 -53.24 78.24 -123.31
C SER A 453 -52.95 78.06 -124.81
N ILE A 454 -52.51 76.87 -125.25
CA ILE A 454 -52.26 76.54 -126.66
C ILE A 454 -53.57 76.27 -127.42
N ILE A 455 -54.56 75.67 -126.76
CA ILE A 455 -55.89 75.40 -127.35
C ILE A 455 -56.70 76.70 -127.52
N GLY A 456 -56.57 77.64 -126.58
CA GLY A 456 -57.28 78.93 -126.62
C GLY A 456 -58.79 78.80 -126.39
N GLY A 457 -59.57 79.77 -126.86
CA GLY A 457 -61.04 79.74 -126.78
C GLY A 457 -61.58 79.48 -125.36
N ASP A 458 -61.13 80.23 -124.35
CA ASP A 458 -61.49 80.06 -122.94
C ASP A 458 -61.15 78.70 -122.27
N SER A 459 -60.42 77.79 -122.93
CA SER A 459 -59.93 76.55 -122.31
C SER A 459 -59.09 76.81 -121.06
N LYS A 460 -59.35 76.04 -120.00
CA LYS A 460 -58.70 76.15 -118.68
C LYS A 460 -58.24 74.78 -118.20
N ALA A 461 -57.15 74.74 -117.46
CA ALA A 461 -56.78 73.58 -116.68
C ALA A 461 -57.55 73.54 -115.35
N LEU A 462 -57.90 72.33 -114.92
CA LEU A 462 -58.42 72.00 -113.60
C LEU A 462 -57.28 71.40 -112.77
N SER A 463 -57.39 71.49 -111.43
CA SER A 463 -56.40 70.99 -110.46
C SER A 463 -56.41 69.45 -110.31
N ASN A 464 -56.50 68.77 -111.44
CA ASN A 464 -56.44 67.32 -111.61
C ASN A 464 -55.87 66.96 -113.01
N GLY A 465 -55.19 67.92 -113.66
CA GLY A 465 -54.63 67.78 -115.01
C GLY A 465 -55.64 67.82 -116.18
N ILE A 466 -56.96 67.85 -115.94
CA ILE A 466 -57.97 67.89 -117.01
C ILE A 466 -58.10 69.30 -117.59
N ILE A 467 -58.29 69.41 -118.91
CA ILE A 467 -58.47 70.68 -119.62
C ILE A 467 -59.92 70.79 -120.11
N THR A 468 -60.54 71.95 -119.93
CA THR A 468 -61.90 72.21 -120.43
C THR A 468 -61.90 72.38 -121.94
N ALA A 469 -62.95 71.89 -122.61
CA ALA A 469 -63.16 72.12 -124.04
C ALA A 469 -63.20 73.63 -124.36
N PRO A 470 -62.73 74.05 -125.55
CA PRO A 470 -62.75 75.45 -125.96
C PRO A 470 -64.16 75.94 -126.36
N ASN A 471 -64.21 77.23 -126.68
CA ASN A 471 -65.37 78.04 -127.07
C ASN A 471 -64.97 78.89 -128.28
N ILE A 472 -64.73 78.24 -129.43
CA ILE A 472 -64.26 78.91 -130.66
C ILE A 472 -65.49 79.41 -131.44
N GLN A 473 -65.49 80.67 -131.84
CA GLN A 473 -66.62 81.28 -132.54
C GLN A 473 -66.24 81.68 -133.97
N VAL A 474 -67.01 81.18 -134.95
CA VAL A 474 -66.78 81.39 -136.39
C VAL A 474 -68.07 81.92 -137.01
N THR A 475 -67.98 83.02 -137.76
CA THR A 475 -69.14 83.61 -138.46
C THR A 475 -69.29 82.99 -139.86
N ASP A 476 -70.45 82.44 -140.17
CA ASP A 476 -70.78 81.87 -141.48
C ASP A 476 -70.90 82.97 -142.56
N ALA A 477 -70.26 82.76 -143.70
CA ALA A 477 -70.13 83.73 -144.79
C ALA A 477 -71.38 83.82 -145.68
N LYS A 478 -72.32 82.87 -145.58
CA LYS A 478 -73.53 82.77 -146.39
C LYS A 478 -74.73 83.46 -145.74
N THR A 479 -74.78 83.42 -144.42
CA THR A 479 -75.90 83.83 -143.54
C THR A 479 -75.52 84.95 -142.58
N GLY A 480 -74.25 85.07 -142.19
CA GLY A 480 -73.78 85.98 -141.14
C GLY A 480 -73.99 85.46 -139.71
N GLN A 481 -74.43 84.21 -139.52
CA GLN A 481 -74.64 83.61 -138.20
C GLN A 481 -73.30 83.24 -137.53
N ILE A 482 -73.18 83.49 -136.22
CA ILE A 482 -72.06 82.97 -135.42
C ILE A 482 -72.36 81.52 -135.01
N HIS A 483 -71.44 80.62 -135.32
CA HIS A 483 -71.42 79.24 -134.85
C HIS A 483 -70.34 79.07 -133.77
N THR A 484 -70.68 78.35 -132.71
CA THR A 484 -69.79 78.07 -131.58
C THR A 484 -69.35 76.61 -131.60
N HIS A 485 -68.05 76.40 -131.45
CA HIS A 485 -67.37 75.12 -131.60
C HIS A 485 -66.61 74.77 -130.32
N ASN A 486 -66.78 73.53 -129.86
CA ASN A 486 -66.11 72.98 -128.68
C ASN A 486 -64.90 72.09 -129.03
N ASP A 487 -64.44 72.15 -130.28
CA ASP A 487 -63.21 71.54 -130.77
C ASP A 487 -62.63 72.39 -131.92
N ILE A 488 -61.33 72.20 -132.23
CA ILE A 488 -60.63 72.97 -133.26
C ILE A 488 -60.97 72.48 -134.67
N THR A 489 -61.28 71.20 -134.86
CA THR A 489 -61.53 70.59 -136.17
C THR A 489 -62.81 71.14 -136.78
N SER A 490 -63.93 71.10 -136.06
CA SER A 490 -65.21 71.61 -136.56
C SER A 490 -65.17 73.13 -136.78
N ALA A 491 -64.38 73.87 -135.99
CA ALA A 491 -64.17 75.30 -136.21
C ALA A 491 -63.43 75.57 -137.53
N LEU A 492 -62.41 74.78 -137.86
CA LEU A 492 -61.71 74.86 -139.14
C LEU A 492 -62.61 74.45 -140.32
N GLU A 493 -63.45 73.42 -140.17
CA GLU A 493 -64.42 73.01 -141.20
C GLU A 493 -65.38 74.16 -141.58
N HIS A 494 -65.84 74.97 -140.62
CA HIS A 494 -66.63 76.17 -140.91
C HIS A 494 -65.81 77.28 -141.60
N VAL A 495 -64.54 77.46 -141.23
CA VAL A 495 -63.66 78.41 -141.92
C VAL A 495 -63.43 78.01 -143.38
N ASP A 496 -63.22 76.72 -143.66
CA ASP A 496 -63.05 76.23 -145.04
C ASP A 496 -64.35 76.34 -145.85
N ALA A 497 -65.52 76.03 -145.25
CA ALA A 497 -66.82 76.25 -145.88
C ALA A 497 -67.03 77.73 -146.28
N ASN A 498 -66.59 78.67 -145.44
CA ASN A 498 -66.60 80.10 -145.75
C ASN A 498 -65.71 80.48 -146.94
N GLN A 499 -64.53 79.87 -147.08
CA GLN A 499 -63.65 80.12 -148.23
C GLN A 499 -64.29 79.64 -149.55
N VAL A 500 -65.00 78.51 -149.52
CA VAL A 500 -65.74 78.00 -150.69
C VAL A 500 -66.86 78.97 -151.10
N GLU A 501 -67.66 79.46 -150.15
CA GLU A 501 -68.74 80.43 -150.44
C GLU A 501 -68.18 81.77 -150.97
N HIS A 502 -67.09 82.28 -150.39
CA HIS A 502 -66.43 83.48 -150.91
C HIS A 502 -65.88 83.28 -152.33
N THR A 503 -65.28 82.14 -152.62
CA THR A 503 -64.79 81.79 -153.97
C THR A 503 -65.93 81.77 -154.98
N ALA A 504 -67.06 81.12 -154.65
CA ALA A 504 -68.24 81.07 -155.51
C ALA A 504 -68.86 82.46 -155.77
N ARG A 505 -68.81 83.38 -154.79
CA ARG A 505 -69.26 84.78 -154.94
C ARG A 505 -68.33 85.59 -155.85
N LEU A 506 -67.03 85.28 -155.87
CA LEU A 506 -66.04 85.89 -156.76
C LEU A 506 -66.26 85.43 -158.22
N ASP A 507 -66.40 84.12 -158.42
CA ASP A 507 -66.73 83.48 -159.71
C ASP A 507 -67.99 84.07 -160.36
N GLY A 508 -69.02 84.33 -159.53
CA GLY A 508 -70.27 84.97 -159.93
C GLY A 508 -70.15 86.46 -160.29
N LEU A 509 -69.09 87.13 -159.85
CA LEU A 509 -68.79 88.53 -160.20
C LEU A 509 -68.05 88.60 -161.55
N ASP A 510 -67.04 87.77 -161.76
CA ASP A 510 -66.25 87.74 -163.01
C ASP A 510 -67.12 87.42 -164.24
N ARG A 511 -68.08 86.49 -164.11
CA ARG A 511 -69.04 86.19 -165.18
C ARG A 511 -69.93 87.39 -165.53
N LYS A 512 -70.29 88.25 -164.56
CA LYS A 512 -71.03 89.49 -164.82
C LYS A 512 -70.15 90.52 -165.54
N THR A 513 -68.90 90.66 -165.13
CA THR A 513 -67.91 91.54 -165.77
C THR A 513 -67.65 91.16 -167.23
N ALA A 514 -67.52 89.86 -167.53
CA ALA A 514 -67.34 89.36 -168.89
C ALA A 514 -68.54 89.70 -169.81
N ASN A 515 -69.77 89.49 -169.34
CA ASN A 515 -70.99 89.79 -170.10
C ASN A 515 -71.13 91.30 -170.41
N LEU A 516 -70.76 92.18 -169.47
CA LEU A 516 -70.77 93.63 -169.67
C LEU A 516 -69.81 94.05 -170.81
N SER A 517 -68.61 93.46 -170.87
CA SER A 517 -67.60 93.71 -171.91
C SER A 517 -68.09 93.29 -173.32
N ALA A 518 -68.83 92.19 -173.43
CA ALA A 518 -69.41 91.73 -174.69
C ALA A 518 -70.51 92.69 -175.22
N SER A 519 -71.36 93.20 -174.32
CA SER A 519 -72.42 94.15 -174.67
C SER A 519 -71.85 95.47 -175.20
N LEU A 520 -70.89 96.07 -174.47
CA LEU A 520 -70.20 97.31 -174.88
C LEU A 520 -69.57 97.23 -176.28
N ASN A 521 -68.95 96.10 -176.61
CA ASN A 521 -68.36 95.87 -177.93
C ASN A 521 -69.39 95.79 -179.07
N THR A 522 -70.63 95.45 -178.77
CA THR A 522 -71.72 95.36 -179.76
C THR A 522 -72.29 96.76 -180.06
N THR A 523 -72.63 97.53 -179.04
CA THR A 523 -73.08 98.93 -179.17
C THR A 523 -72.06 99.79 -179.92
N LYS A 524 -70.76 99.62 -179.62
CA LYS A 524 -69.66 100.31 -180.30
C LYS A 524 -69.60 100.03 -181.81
N LYS A 525 -69.91 98.80 -182.23
CA LYS A 525 -69.97 98.41 -183.67
C LYS A 525 -71.20 98.98 -184.38
N GLN A 526 -72.35 99.06 -183.70
CA GLN A 526 -73.57 99.68 -184.24
C GLN A 526 -73.39 101.19 -184.46
N ALA A 527 -72.83 101.92 -183.50
CA ALA A 527 -72.59 103.36 -183.61
C ALA A 527 -71.67 103.73 -184.80
N PHE A 528 -70.63 102.93 -185.06
CA PHE A 528 -69.76 103.14 -186.23
C PHE A 528 -70.47 102.88 -187.57
N ALA A 529 -71.46 101.97 -187.60
CA ALA A 529 -72.22 101.66 -188.81
C ALA A 529 -73.19 102.79 -189.18
N GLY A 530 -73.94 103.34 -188.21
CA GLY A 530 -74.78 104.52 -188.43
C GLY A 530 -73.98 105.75 -188.87
N THR A 531 -72.73 105.89 -188.40
CA THR A 531 -71.81 106.94 -188.86
C THR A 531 -71.43 106.75 -190.34
N ALA A 532 -71.23 105.51 -190.80
CA ALA A 532 -70.97 105.22 -192.21
C ALA A 532 -72.20 105.53 -193.08
N SER A 533 -73.42 105.24 -192.62
CA SER A 533 -74.67 105.66 -193.32
C SER A 533 -74.73 107.17 -193.51
N ALA A 534 -74.43 107.97 -192.48
CA ALA A 534 -74.45 109.43 -192.58
C ALA A 534 -73.42 109.98 -193.59
N LEU A 535 -72.21 109.42 -193.61
CA LEU A 535 -71.18 109.79 -194.59
C LEU A 535 -71.57 109.42 -196.03
N ALA A 536 -72.31 108.32 -196.22
CA ALA A 536 -72.81 107.94 -197.54
C ALA A 536 -73.87 108.92 -198.10
N VAL A 537 -74.67 109.57 -197.24
CA VAL A 537 -75.59 110.65 -197.67
C VAL A 537 -74.81 111.88 -198.10
N ALA A 538 -73.77 112.24 -197.35
CA ALA A 538 -72.97 113.44 -197.60
C ALA A 538 -72.22 113.39 -198.95
N SER A 539 -71.89 112.20 -199.47
CA SER A 539 -71.22 112.03 -200.77
C SER A 539 -72.15 112.07 -201.99
N LEU A 540 -73.48 112.10 -201.81
CA LEU A 540 -74.44 112.17 -202.91
C LEU A 540 -74.32 113.52 -203.66
N PRO A 541 -74.21 113.54 -205.01
CA PRO A 541 -74.33 114.76 -205.81
C PRO A 541 -75.71 115.45 -205.71
N GLN A 542 -75.91 116.55 -206.44
CA GLN A 542 -77.21 117.22 -206.59
C GLN A 542 -77.48 117.64 -208.04
N ALA A 543 -78.76 117.79 -208.40
CA ALA A 543 -79.18 118.37 -209.68
C ALA A 543 -78.65 119.81 -209.84
N TRP A 544 -78.21 120.15 -211.06
CA TRP A 544 -77.47 121.39 -211.37
C TRP A 544 -77.96 122.15 -212.60
N LYS A 545 -79.01 121.64 -213.28
CA LYS A 545 -79.73 122.36 -214.33
C LYS A 545 -81.19 122.58 -213.92
N PRO A 546 -81.84 123.69 -214.31
CA PRO A 546 -83.28 123.88 -214.10
C PRO A 546 -84.11 122.70 -214.62
N GLU A 547 -85.20 122.39 -213.92
CA GLU A 547 -86.07 121.23 -214.15
C GLU A 547 -85.42 119.83 -214.14
N GLN A 548 -84.11 119.71 -213.86
CA GLN A 548 -83.45 118.41 -213.77
C GLN A 548 -83.87 117.69 -212.49
N THR A 549 -84.36 116.45 -212.62
CA THR A 549 -84.31 115.46 -211.54
C THR A 549 -83.04 114.62 -211.72
N GLY A 550 -82.26 114.45 -210.65
CA GLY A 550 -81.12 113.55 -210.59
C GLY A 550 -81.33 112.48 -209.52
N LEU A 551 -81.26 111.20 -209.92
CA LEU A 551 -81.08 110.07 -209.00
C LEU A 551 -79.57 109.90 -208.74
N THR A 552 -79.21 109.59 -207.50
CA THR A 552 -77.83 109.55 -207.02
C THR A 552 -77.64 108.37 -206.05
N LEU A 553 -76.46 107.76 -206.09
CA LEU A 553 -76.04 106.68 -205.19
C LEU A 553 -74.72 107.08 -204.55
N GLY A 554 -74.59 106.84 -203.24
CA GLY A 554 -73.43 107.18 -202.43
C GLY A 554 -73.08 106.02 -201.51
N THR A 555 -71.80 105.83 -201.24
CA THR A 555 -71.31 104.82 -200.30
C THR A 555 -70.21 105.42 -199.44
N ALA A 556 -70.01 104.86 -198.24
CA ALA A 556 -68.94 105.26 -197.34
C ALA A 556 -68.51 104.10 -196.43
N VAL A 557 -67.30 104.22 -195.88
CA VAL A 557 -66.74 103.27 -194.92
C VAL A 557 -66.22 104.04 -193.72
N TYR A 558 -66.63 103.65 -192.51
CA TYR A 558 -66.14 104.24 -191.27
C TYR A 558 -65.75 103.14 -190.28
N ARG A 559 -64.46 103.13 -189.88
CA ARG A 559 -63.89 102.19 -188.89
C ARG A 559 -64.30 100.72 -189.12
N GLY A 560 -64.25 100.28 -190.37
CA GLY A 560 -64.57 98.90 -190.78
C GLY A 560 -66.06 98.56 -190.84
N GLN A 561 -66.96 99.55 -190.74
CA GLN A 561 -68.38 99.42 -191.08
C GLN A 561 -68.66 100.15 -192.39
N THR A 562 -69.60 99.64 -193.19
CA THR A 562 -69.99 100.26 -194.47
C THR A 562 -71.39 100.85 -194.37
N GLY A 563 -71.62 101.92 -195.12
CA GLY A 563 -72.91 102.58 -195.27
C GLY A 563 -73.19 102.87 -196.74
N TYR A 564 -74.47 102.78 -197.10
CA TYR A 564 -74.98 102.95 -198.45
C TYR A 564 -76.11 103.97 -198.40
N ALA A 565 -76.17 104.88 -199.37
CA ALA A 565 -77.23 105.87 -199.50
C ALA A 565 -77.74 105.96 -200.94
N LEU A 566 -79.05 106.05 -201.10
CA LEU A 566 -79.72 106.31 -202.38
C LEU A 566 -80.50 107.62 -202.22
N GLY A 567 -80.28 108.59 -203.09
CA GLY A 567 -80.93 109.89 -203.01
C GLY A 567 -81.45 110.42 -204.33
N ILE A 568 -82.54 111.16 -204.27
CA ILE A 568 -83.15 111.88 -205.38
C ILE A 568 -83.05 113.37 -205.12
N SER A 569 -82.74 114.16 -206.14
CA SER A 569 -82.78 115.63 -206.06
C SER A 569 -83.45 116.22 -207.30
N ARG A 570 -84.11 117.37 -207.15
CA ARG A 570 -84.75 118.09 -208.26
C ARG A 570 -84.54 119.59 -208.11
N MET A 571 -84.09 120.25 -209.17
CA MET A 571 -84.01 121.71 -209.26
C MET A 571 -85.30 122.28 -209.86
N SER A 572 -85.74 123.46 -209.39
CA SER A 572 -86.91 124.17 -209.91
C SER A 572 -86.70 124.65 -211.35
N SER A 573 -87.80 125.00 -212.03
CA SER A 573 -87.77 125.62 -213.36
C SER A 573 -87.09 126.99 -213.38
N THR A 574 -87.11 127.70 -212.25
CA THR A 574 -86.41 128.98 -212.04
C THR A 574 -84.92 128.82 -211.73
N GLY A 575 -84.42 127.60 -211.53
CA GLY A 575 -83.07 127.31 -211.04
C GLY A 575 -82.83 127.65 -209.55
N ARG A 576 -83.69 128.47 -208.93
CA ARG A 576 -83.50 129.06 -207.59
C ARG A 576 -83.78 128.14 -206.39
N THR A 577 -84.22 126.90 -206.63
CA THR A 577 -84.50 125.94 -205.56
C THR A 577 -84.01 124.54 -205.94
N VAL A 578 -83.37 123.84 -205.02
CA VAL A 578 -83.07 122.40 -205.15
C VAL A 578 -83.65 121.65 -203.95
N LEU A 579 -84.53 120.70 -204.20
CA LEU A 579 -84.99 119.73 -203.19
C LEU A 579 -84.14 118.45 -203.29
N LYS A 580 -83.84 117.81 -202.16
CA LYS A 580 -83.10 116.55 -202.10
C LYS A 580 -83.62 115.67 -200.96
N ALA A 581 -83.81 114.38 -201.23
CA ALA A 581 -84.12 113.35 -200.25
C ALA A 581 -83.17 112.16 -200.40
N ALA A 582 -82.85 111.45 -199.33
CA ALA A 582 -82.04 110.24 -199.36
C ALA A 582 -82.44 109.21 -198.30
N LEU A 583 -82.30 107.93 -198.63
CA LEU A 583 -82.46 106.77 -197.76
C LEU A 583 -81.09 106.12 -197.51
N THR A 584 -80.89 105.49 -196.35
CA THR A 584 -79.62 104.84 -195.97
C THR A 584 -79.80 103.43 -195.43
N ALA A 585 -78.77 102.59 -195.58
CA ALA A 585 -78.60 101.32 -194.89
C ALA A 585 -77.12 101.06 -194.55
N ASP A 586 -76.83 100.33 -193.45
CA ASP A 586 -75.46 99.99 -193.03
C ASP A 586 -75.20 98.50 -192.77
N SER A 587 -73.91 98.16 -192.63
CA SER A 587 -73.40 96.80 -192.37
C SER A 587 -73.74 96.21 -190.99
N ARG A 588 -74.62 96.85 -190.21
CA ARG A 588 -75.22 96.29 -188.97
C ARG A 588 -76.75 96.21 -189.05
N GLY A 589 -77.33 96.47 -190.22
CA GLY A 589 -78.78 96.46 -190.43
C GLY A 589 -79.48 97.74 -189.96
N GLY A 590 -78.73 98.79 -189.62
CA GLY A 590 -79.31 100.11 -189.41
C GLY A 590 -79.83 100.68 -190.72
N VAL A 591 -80.96 101.39 -190.66
CA VAL A 591 -81.58 102.09 -191.80
C VAL A 591 -81.98 103.50 -191.39
N GLY A 592 -82.09 104.41 -192.36
CA GLY A 592 -82.39 105.82 -192.10
C GLY A 592 -82.87 106.59 -193.32
N ALA A 593 -83.26 107.84 -193.11
CA ALA A 593 -83.76 108.73 -194.13
C ALA A 593 -83.39 110.20 -193.83
N SER A 594 -83.34 111.04 -194.86
CA SER A 594 -83.07 112.47 -194.77
C SER A 594 -83.74 113.24 -195.90
N VAL A 595 -84.01 114.52 -195.68
CA VAL A 595 -84.52 115.47 -196.69
C VAL A 595 -83.95 116.86 -196.42
N GLY A 596 -83.74 117.64 -197.48
CA GLY A 596 -83.24 119.01 -197.40
C GLY A 596 -83.63 119.84 -198.62
N ALA A 597 -83.56 121.16 -198.46
CA ALA A 597 -83.82 122.13 -199.50
C ALA A 597 -82.70 123.18 -199.54
N PHE A 598 -82.28 123.55 -200.74
CA PHE A 598 -81.41 124.69 -201.02
C PHE A 598 -82.21 125.75 -201.77
N LEU A 599 -82.00 127.02 -201.41
CA LEU A 599 -82.69 128.19 -201.96
C LEU A 599 -81.64 129.26 -202.26
N SER A 600 -81.63 129.80 -203.47
CA SER A 600 -80.67 130.86 -203.87
C SER A 600 -81.38 132.19 -204.12
N PHE A 601 -80.82 133.24 -203.52
CA PHE A 601 -81.24 134.63 -203.63
C PHE A 601 -80.05 135.46 -204.13
N ASP A 602 -80.33 136.62 -204.73
CA ASP A 602 -79.30 137.56 -205.20
C ASP A 602 -78.98 138.59 -204.10
#